data_AF-A0A8H7EIF0-F1
#
_entry.id   AF-A0A8H7EIF0-F1
#
_cell.length_a   1.000
_cell.length_b   1.000
_cell.length_c   1.000
_cell.angle_alpha   90.00
_cell.angle_beta   90.00
_cell.angle_gamma   90.00
#
_symmetry.space_group_name_H-M   'P 1'
#
loop_
_entity.id
_entity.type
_entity.pdbx_description
1 polymer ?
#
loop_
_entity_poly.entity_id
_entity_poly.type
_entity_poly.pdbx_seq_one_letter_code
_entity_poly.pdbx_strand_id
1 'polypeptide(L)'
;MRFNSPLALAVLAGTLSNALPAPQNAPVDPSSLPTSASTDPTIASEQLDQLFAFAQQQANEDLAASSSKRATCNKNTVAVRKEWNALSNTERKAYTDAVLCLQAKKANTPASLIPGAKSRFDDFVGNHILKTMEIHYTGTFLAWHRYFTWQYEQALRNECGYKGYQPYWNWAKTAVSGLDKAPMLDGSAYSMSGNGEKIAGQGNVVIAGRGEPIITIPPGTGGGCVKSGPFKNMKVNLGPVALSTTNGTEIANGDGLSYNPRCLTRDLTDYSNKKWANAAAIADLIINKKDIWQFEMVMQGVPGTDSLGVHGGGHYSMGGDPGRDFFVSPGDPLFYLHHGMIDKVWWTWQQLDTKTRVESEKGGVSGTGTFLNNPPSANTTFDTVIDLGYAASGSQRMEDLMSTTEGPFCYIYV
;
A
#
# COMPACT_ATOMS: atom_id res chain seq x y z
N MET A 1 -35.85 -61.30 -2.54
CA MET A 1 -35.45 -60.20 -3.44
C MET A 1 -35.02 -59.02 -2.57
N ARG A 2 -33.71 -58.76 -2.49
CA ARG A 2 -33.12 -57.61 -1.77
C ARG A 2 -32.32 -56.82 -2.80
N PHE A 3 -32.65 -55.56 -3.01
CA PHE A 3 -31.86 -54.65 -3.84
C PHE A 3 -30.78 -53.99 -2.98
N ASN A 4 -29.52 -54.25 -3.33
CA ASN A 4 -28.35 -53.47 -2.91
C ASN A 4 -27.91 -52.64 -4.12
N SER A 5 -27.87 -51.31 -3.96
CA SER A 5 -27.14 -50.41 -4.87
C SER A 5 -26.16 -49.58 -4.05
N PRO A 6 -24.87 -49.54 -4.38
CA PRO A 6 -23.95 -48.59 -3.77
C PRO A 6 -23.97 -47.27 -4.57
N LEU A 7 -24.17 -46.16 -3.85
CA LEU A 7 -24.00 -44.81 -4.36
C LEU A 7 -22.49 -44.56 -4.53
N ALA A 8 -22.04 -44.34 -5.77
CA ALA A 8 -20.67 -43.90 -6.05
C ALA A 8 -20.55 -42.40 -5.74
N LEU A 9 -19.76 -42.06 -4.71
CA LEU A 9 -19.41 -40.70 -4.36
C LEU A 9 -18.25 -40.23 -5.27
N ALA A 10 -18.57 -39.46 -6.31
CA ALA A 10 -17.56 -38.81 -7.15
C ALA A 10 -17.04 -37.54 -6.45
N VAL A 11 -15.85 -37.62 -5.86
CA VAL A 11 -15.11 -36.46 -5.37
C VAL A 11 -14.48 -35.75 -6.56
N LEU A 12 -15.13 -34.71 -7.08
CA LEU A 12 -14.50 -33.75 -7.99
C LEU A 12 -13.66 -32.77 -7.16
N ALA A 13 -12.38 -33.10 -6.99
CA ALA A 13 -11.36 -32.13 -6.59
C ALA A 13 -11.11 -31.19 -7.78
N GLY A 14 -11.86 -30.10 -7.86
CA GLY A 14 -11.58 -29.02 -8.80
C GLY A 14 -10.33 -28.26 -8.35
N THR A 15 -9.18 -28.56 -8.94
CA THR A 15 -8.02 -27.68 -8.88
C THR A 15 -8.36 -26.42 -9.68
N LEU A 16 -8.63 -25.31 -8.99
CA LEU A 16 -8.63 -23.98 -9.60
C LEU A 16 -7.20 -23.70 -10.08
N SER A 17 -6.94 -24.01 -11.35
CA SER A 17 -5.74 -23.57 -12.03
C SER A 17 -5.88 -22.08 -12.25
N ASN A 18 -5.10 -21.28 -11.51
CA ASN A 18 -4.88 -19.88 -11.82
C ASN A 18 -4.02 -19.82 -13.09
N ALA A 19 -4.63 -20.09 -14.24
CA ALA A 19 -3.99 -19.80 -15.51
C ALA A 19 -3.66 -18.31 -15.54
N LEU A 20 -2.44 -17.98 -15.99
CA LEU A 20 -2.06 -16.62 -16.34
C LEU A 20 -3.18 -15.99 -17.19
N PRO A 21 -3.53 -14.71 -16.98
CA PRO A 21 -4.34 -14.00 -17.95
C PRO A 21 -3.71 -14.20 -19.33
N ALA A 22 -4.51 -14.60 -20.33
CA ALA A 22 -4.02 -14.68 -21.70
C ALA A 22 -3.33 -13.35 -22.06
N PRO A 23 -2.20 -13.34 -22.80
CA PRO A 23 -1.57 -12.10 -23.24
C PRO A 23 -2.58 -11.35 -24.10
N GLN A 24 -3.23 -10.34 -23.53
CA GLN A 24 -4.27 -9.59 -24.23
C GLN A 24 -3.70 -8.56 -25.19
N ASN A 25 -2.37 -8.37 -25.22
CA ASN A 25 -1.70 -7.42 -26.12
C ASN A 25 -0.45 -8.05 -26.77
N ALA A 26 -0.09 -7.57 -27.95
CA ALA A 26 1.20 -7.84 -28.58
C ALA A 26 2.35 -7.41 -27.62
N PRO A 27 3.54 -8.03 -27.72
CA PRO A 27 4.69 -7.61 -26.93
C PRO A 27 4.93 -6.09 -27.07
N VAL A 28 5.13 -5.41 -25.94
CA VAL A 28 5.51 -4.00 -25.90
C VAL A 28 6.98 -3.89 -26.28
N ASP A 29 7.27 -3.14 -27.35
CA ASP A 29 8.63 -2.86 -27.78
C ASP A 29 9.28 -1.85 -26.80
N PRO A 30 10.43 -2.16 -26.17
CA PRO A 30 11.11 -1.20 -25.29
C PRO A 30 11.37 0.16 -25.95
N SER A 31 11.58 0.20 -27.28
CA SER A 31 11.82 1.44 -28.03
C SER A 31 10.56 2.29 -28.20
N SER A 32 9.38 1.73 -27.94
CA SER A 32 8.09 2.42 -27.97
C SER A 32 7.70 3.07 -26.65
N LEU A 33 8.46 2.81 -25.57
CA LEU A 33 8.17 3.38 -24.25
C LEU A 33 8.30 4.91 -24.23
N PRO A 34 7.44 5.61 -23.47
CA PRO A 34 7.51 7.05 -23.36
C PRO A 34 8.83 7.50 -22.74
N THR A 35 9.49 8.46 -23.39
CA THR A 35 10.79 9.00 -22.94
C THR A 35 10.66 10.23 -22.05
N SER A 36 9.49 10.86 -22.02
CA SER A 36 9.12 11.96 -21.13
C SER A 36 7.68 11.83 -20.65
N ALA A 37 7.44 12.17 -19.38
CA ALA A 37 6.09 12.18 -18.82
C ALA A 37 5.26 13.37 -19.34
N SER A 38 4.00 13.11 -19.70
CA SER A 38 3.03 14.14 -20.03
C SER A 38 2.44 14.77 -18.76
N THR A 39 2.18 16.09 -18.82
CA THR A 39 1.40 16.79 -17.80
C THR A 39 -0.11 16.71 -18.06
N ASP A 40 -0.53 16.31 -19.27
CA ASP A 40 -1.93 16.03 -19.59
C ASP A 40 -2.34 14.69 -18.95
N PRO A 41 -3.34 14.66 -18.05
CA PRO A 41 -3.72 13.44 -17.35
C PRO A 41 -4.21 12.30 -18.26
N THR A 42 -4.79 12.62 -19.42
CA THR A 42 -5.29 11.62 -20.37
C THR A 42 -4.12 10.93 -21.06
N ILE A 43 -3.20 11.72 -21.63
CA ILE A 43 -1.99 11.20 -22.26
C ILE A 43 -1.13 10.46 -21.22
N ALA A 44 -0.99 11.01 -20.01
CA ALA A 44 -0.27 10.35 -18.95
C ALA A 44 -0.91 9.00 -18.55
N SER A 45 -2.24 8.88 -18.61
CA SER A 45 -2.90 7.59 -18.36
C SER A 45 -2.52 6.56 -19.42
N GLU A 46 -2.47 6.95 -20.70
CA GLU A 46 -2.02 6.05 -21.79
C GLU A 46 -0.55 5.65 -21.62
N GLN A 47 0.30 6.58 -21.19
CA GLN A 47 1.70 6.29 -20.85
C GLN A 47 1.80 5.26 -19.72
N LEU A 48 0.98 5.39 -18.68
CA LEU A 48 0.95 4.43 -17.57
C LEU A 48 0.49 3.03 -18.03
N ASP A 49 -0.50 2.94 -18.91
CA ASP A 49 -0.95 1.65 -19.45
C ASP A 49 0.18 0.94 -20.20
N GLN A 50 0.97 1.67 -21.00
CA GLN A 50 2.15 1.13 -21.68
C GLN A 50 3.23 0.68 -20.71
N LEU A 51 3.54 1.49 -19.69
CA LEU A 51 4.56 1.18 -18.69
C LEU A 51 4.19 -0.04 -17.84
N PHE A 52 2.93 -0.13 -17.40
CA PHE A 52 2.44 -1.28 -16.63
C PHE A 52 2.41 -2.55 -17.47
N ALA A 53 2.01 -2.47 -18.74
CA ALA A 53 2.05 -3.61 -19.66
C ALA A 53 3.49 -4.11 -19.89
N PHE A 54 4.44 -3.18 -20.09
CA PHE A 54 5.85 -3.52 -20.23
C PHE A 54 6.43 -4.19 -18.98
N ALA A 55 6.18 -3.62 -17.80
CA ALA A 55 6.64 -4.19 -16.54
C ALA A 55 6.06 -5.60 -16.30
N GLN A 56 4.79 -5.82 -16.64
CA GLN A 56 4.16 -7.13 -16.58
C GLN A 56 4.80 -8.12 -17.56
N GLN A 57 5.10 -7.67 -18.79
CA GLN A 57 5.78 -8.48 -19.79
C GLN A 57 7.16 -8.91 -19.28
N GLN A 58 7.97 -7.98 -18.77
CA GLN A 58 9.31 -8.28 -18.25
C GLN A 58 9.25 -9.34 -17.14
N ALA A 59 8.35 -9.15 -16.16
CA ALA A 59 8.21 -10.12 -15.07
C ALA A 59 7.74 -11.49 -15.56
N ASN A 60 6.86 -11.55 -16.56
CA ASN A 60 6.41 -12.81 -17.16
C ASN A 60 7.56 -13.52 -17.91
N GLU A 61 8.39 -12.77 -18.64
CA GLU A 61 9.57 -13.29 -19.33
C GLU A 61 10.60 -13.85 -18.33
N ASP A 62 10.87 -13.13 -17.24
CA ASP A 62 11.77 -13.57 -16.18
C ASP A 62 11.26 -14.85 -15.49
N LEU A 63 9.96 -14.90 -15.18
CA LEU A 63 9.31 -16.10 -14.62
C LEU A 63 9.34 -17.29 -15.58
N ALA A 64 9.23 -17.04 -16.89
CA ALA A 64 9.36 -18.09 -17.91
C ALA A 64 10.80 -18.59 -18.05
N ALA A 65 11.79 -17.69 -17.95
CA ALA A 65 13.20 -18.00 -17.97
C ALA A 65 13.66 -18.79 -16.73
N SER A 66 13.03 -18.55 -15.56
CA SER A 66 13.26 -19.26 -14.28
C SER A 66 12.78 -20.73 -14.26
N SER A 67 12.91 -21.44 -15.39
CA SER A 67 12.41 -22.79 -15.66
C SER A 67 13.08 -23.94 -14.87
N SER A 68 13.90 -23.65 -13.85
CA SER A 68 14.36 -24.70 -12.95
C SER A 68 13.18 -25.20 -12.12
N LYS A 69 12.85 -26.49 -12.23
CA LYS A 69 11.76 -27.16 -11.46
C LYS A 69 11.93 -27.08 -9.92
N ARG A 70 12.96 -26.40 -9.43
CA ARG A 70 13.29 -26.20 -8.01
C ARG A 70 13.15 -24.75 -7.53
N ALA A 71 12.85 -23.80 -8.42
CA ALA A 71 12.57 -22.41 -8.02
C ALA A 71 11.24 -22.34 -7.25
N THR A 72 11.28 -21.78 -6.03
CA THR A 72 10.11 -21.58 -5.16
C THR A 72 9.10 -20.61 -5.80
N CYS A 73 9.60 -19.61 -6.52
CA CYS A 73 8.80 -18.74 -7.37
C CYS A 73 8.91 -19.12 -8.86
N ASN A 74 7.78 -19.33 -9.52
CA ASN A 74 7.70 -19.62 -10.95
C ASN A 74 6.28 -19.31 -11.47
N LYS A 75 6.08 -19.42 -12.79
CA LYS A 75 4.80 -19.14 -13.46
C LYS A 75 3.56 -19.86 -12.89
N ASN A 76 3.73 -20.98 -12.19
CA ASN A 76 2.62 -21.75 -11.62
C ASN A 76 2.37 -21.38 -10.14
N THR A 77 3.35 -20.80 -9.46
CA THR A 77 3.27 -20.46 -8.03
C THR A 77 3.13 -18.96 -7.79
N VAL A 78 3.44 -18.13 -8.79
CA VAL A 78 3.36 -16.67 -8.70
C VAL A 78 1.95 -16.20 -8.38
N ALA A 79 1.86 -15.35 -7.36
CA ALA A 79 0.64 -14.66 -7.00
C ALA A 79 0.42 -13.43 -7.88
N VAL A 80 -0.84 -13.06 -8.06
CA VAL A 80 -1.22 -11.88 -8.86
C VAL A 80 -1.96 -10.89 -7.97
N ARG A 81 -1.35 -9.71 -7.76
CA ARG A 81 -1.97 -8.57 -7.08
C ARG A 81 -2.75 -7.74 -8.10
N LYS A 82 -4.03 -7.52 -7.81
CA LYS A 82 -4.99 -6.90 -8.73
C LYS A 82 -5.46 -5.54 -8.22
N GLU A 83 -5.84 -4.68 -9.14
CA GLU A 83 -6.52 -3.43 -8.81
C GLU A 83 -7.88 -3.73 -8.15
N TRP A 84 -8.27 -2.94 -7.15
CA TRP A 84 -9.54 -3.16 -6.43
C TRP A 84 -10.75 -3.31 -7.34
N ASN A 85 -10.85 -2.48 -8.38
CA ASN A 85 -11.99 -2.53 -9.29
C ASN A 85 -12.01 -3.79 -10.17
N ALA A 86 -10.86 -4.45 -10.36
CA ALA A 86 -10.77 -5.72 -11.09
C ALA A 86 -11.22 -6.92 -10.23
N LEU A 87 -11.35 -6.76 -8.91
CA LEU A 87 -11.95 -7.77 -8.04
C LEU A 87 -13.47 -7.81 -8.18
N SER A 88 -14.02 -9.01 -8.16
CA SER A 88 -15.45 -9.25 -7.99
C SER A 88 -15.92 -8.87 -6.59
N ASN A 89 -17.22 -8.67 -6.42
CA ASN A 89 -17.81 -8.39 -5.10
C ASN A 89 -17.50 -9.49 -4.07
N THR A 90 -17.46 -10.75 -4.49
CA THR A 90 -17.08 -11.88 -3.64
C THR A 90 -15.62 -11.79 -3.18
N GLU A 91 -14.69 -11.45 -4.08
CA GLU A 91 -13.28 -11.26 -3.73
C GLU A 91 -13.08 -10.07 -2.79
N ARG A 92 -13.75 -8.94 -3.06
CA ARG A 92 -13.71 -7.75 -2.19
C ARG A 92 -14.24 -8.05 -0.79
N LYS A 93 -15.37 -8.75 -0.71
CA LYS A 93 -15.95 -9.17 0.56
C LYS A 93 -15.03 -10.15 1.30
N ALA A 94 -14.43 -11.11 0.60
CA ALA A 94 -13.49 -12.04 1.23
C ALA A 94 -12.27 -11.32 1.81
N TYR A 95 -11.78 -10.26 1.15
CA TYR A 95 -10.71 -9.43 1.69
C TYR A 95 -11.18 -8.68 2.95
N THR A 96 -12.30 -7.96 2.90
CA THR A 96 -12.78 -7.17 4.04
C THR A 96 -13.16 -8.03 5.25
N ASP A 97 -13.74 -9.20 5.02
CA ASP A 97 -14.02 -10.19 6.07
C ASP A 97 -12.72 -10.69 6.74
N ALA A 98 -11.64 -10.88 5.97
CA ALA A 98 -10.34 -11.25 6.54
C ALA A 98 -9.72 -10.13 7.39
N VAL A 99 -9.85 -8.86 6.97
CA VAL A 99 -9.41 -7.72 7.77
C VAL A 99 -10.18 -7.63 9.09
N LEU A 100 -11.51 -7.79 9.04
CA LEU A 100 -12.36 -7.83 10.23
C LEU A 100 -11.99 -8.99 11.16
N CYS A 101 -11.65 -10.15 10.60
CA CYS A 101 -11.10 -11.27 11.37
C CYS A 101 -9.79 -10.89 12.07
N LEU A 102 -8.87 -10.19 11.40
CA LEU A 102 -7.60 -9.77 11.99
C LEU A 102 -7.82 -8.76 13.14
N GLN A 103 -8.82 -7.88 13.00
CA GLN A 103 -9.27 -6.97 14.07
C GLN A 103 -9.92 -7.69 15.26
N ALA A 104 -10.47 -8.90 15.06
CA ALA A 104 -11.08 -9.70 16.12
C ALA A 104 -10.07 -10.62 16.84
N LYS A 105 -8.92 -10.92 16.23
CA LYS A 105 -7.87 -11.75 16.84
C LYS A 105 -7.09 -10.97 17.89
N LYS A 106 -6.70 -11.63 18.98
CA LYS A 106 -5.90 -11.05 20.06
C LYS A 106 -4.52 -10.59 19.55
N ALA A 107 -4.09 -9.41 20.00
CA ALA A 107 -2.73 -8.91 19.76
C ALA A 107 -1.64 -9.89 20.26
N ASN A 108 -0.56 -9.98 19.49
CA ASN A 108 0.67 -10.70 19.84
C ASN A 108 1.63 -9.82 20.66
N THR A 109 1.58 -8.49 20.47
CA THR A 109 2.49 -7.57 21.15
C THR A 109 2.23 -7.58 22.66
N PRO A 110 3.27 -7.70 23.50
CA PRO A 110 3.12 -7.60 24.94
C PRO A 110 2.49 -6.26 25.36
N ALA A 111 1.55 -6.30 26.29
CA ALA A 111 0.91 -5.08 26.82
C ALA A 111 1.90 -4.15 27.55
N SER A 112 3.07 -4.65 27.95
CA SER A 112 4.17 -3.85 28.48
C SER A 112 4.87 -3.00 27.43
N LEU A 113 4.76 -3.36 26.14
CA LEU A 113 5.34 -2.63 25.02
C LEU A 113 4.30 -1.72 24.36
N ILE A 114 3.11 -2.25 24.06
CA ILE A 114 2.02 -1.47 23.46
C ILE A 114 0.72 -1.74 24.25
N PRO A 115 0.47 -1.01 25.35
CA PRO A 115 -0.70 -1.23 26.22
C PRO A 115 -2.04 -1.12 25.49
N GLY A 116 -2.10 -0.31 24.43
CA GLY A 116 -3.27 -0.05 23.61
C GLY A 116 -3.57 -1.12 22.56
N ALA A 117 -2.62 -2.00 22.24
CA ALA A 117 -2.86 -3.05 21.25
C ALA A 117 -3.88 -4.06 21.81
N LYS A 118 -5.02 -4.22 21.11
CA LYS A 118 -6.06 -5.18 21.47
C LYS A 118 -6.26 -6.25 20.41
N SER A 119 -5.85 -5.97 19.18
CA SER A 119 -6.01 -6.86 18.04
C SER A 119 -4.71 -7.19 17.30
N ARG A 120 -4.72 -8.26 16.50
CA ARG A 120 -3.62 -8.54 15.55
C ARG A 120 -3.42 -7.41 14.56
N PHE A 121 -4.50 -6.73 14.18
CA PHE A 121 -4.44 -5.53 13.36
C PHE A 121 -3.67 -4.41 14.08
N ASP A 122 -3.88 -4.22 15.38
CA ASP A 122 -3.15 -3.22 16.17
C ASP A 122 -1.65 -3.53 16.30
N ASP A 123 -1.21 -4.79 16.14
CA ASP A 123 0.22 -5.11 16.14
C ASP A 123 0.93 -4.47 14.95
N PHE A 124 0.28 -4.45 13.78
CA PHE A 124 0.78 -3.76 12.58
C PHE A 124 0.78 -2.23 12.77
N VAL A 125 -0.31 -1.68 13.30
CA VAL A 125 -0.41 -0.23 13.60
C VAL A 125 0.66 0.19 14.61
N GLY A 126 0.81 -0.57 15.70
CA GLY A 126 1.78 -0.29 16.75
C GLY A 126 3.23 -0.41 16.27
N ASN A 127 3.54 -1.41 15.44
CA ASN A 127 4.87 -1.53 14.83
C ASN A 127 5.20 -0.32 13.93
N HIS A 128 4.25 0.13 13.11
CA HIS A 128 4.44 1.31 12.29
C HIS A 128 4.65 2.58 13.13
N ILE A 129 3.89 2.78 14.21
CA ILE A 129 4.11 3.89 15.16
C ILE A 129 5.55 3.86 15.68
N LEU A 130 6.00 2.71 16.19
CA LEU A 130 7.34 2.55 16.76
C LEU A 130 8.46 2.78 15.74
N LYS A 131 8.24 2.45 14.47
CA LYS A 131 9.25 2.47 13.41
C LYS A 131 9.18 3.68 12.50
N THR A 132 8.18 4.57 12.64
CA THR A 132 7.90 5.67 11.70
C THR A 132 9.14 6.51 11.34
N MET A 133 10.02 6.79 12.31
CA MET A 133 11.24 7.60 12.13
C MET A 133 12.43 6.81 11.54
N GLU A 134 12.29 5.51 11.31
CA GLU A 134 13.30 4.61 10.73
C GLU A 134 12.87 4.06 9.35
N ILE A 135 11.66 4.38 8.88
CA ILE A 135 11.02 3.77 7.70
C ILE A 135 10.48 4.78 6.69
N HIS A 136 10.64 6.09 6.93
CA HIS A 136 10.22 7.14 6.01
C HIS A 136 11.33 8.15 5.82
N TYR A 137 11.54 8.61 4.58
CA TYR A 137 12.71 9.38 4.17
C TYR A 137 14.02 8.70 4.59
N THR A 138 14.02 7.38 4.50
CA THR A 138 15.14 6.47 4.78
C THR A 138 15.38 5.60 3.57
N GLY A 139 16.56 4.98 3.48
CA GLY A 139 16.82 4.02 2.41
C GLY A 139 16.09 2.69 2.54
N THR A 140 15.36 2.49 3.64
CA THR A 140 14.52 1.33 3.88
C THR A 140 13.06 1.56 3.48
N PHE A 141 12.65 2.79 3.16
CA PHE A 141 11.23 3.16 3.01
C PHE A 141 10.45 2.20 2.10
N LEU A 142 10.90 2.03 0.86
CA LEU A 142 10.20 1.22 -0.14
C LEU A 142 10.19 -0.28 0.23
N ALA A 143 11.35 -0.83 0.57
CA ALA A 143 11.51 -2.25 0.92
C ALA A 143 10.77 -2.63 2.21
N TRP A 144 10.81 -1.76 3.23
CA TRP A 144 10.10 -1.96 4.49
C TRP A 144 8.60 -2.00 4.27
N HIS A 145 8.03 -1.06 3.50
CA HIS A 145 6.60 -1.02 3.22
C HIS A 145 6.13 -2.17 2.31
N ARG A 146 6.98 -2.63 1.38
CA ARG A 146 6.76 -3.86 0.61
C ARG A 146 6.64 -5.07 1.56
N TYR A 147 7.61 -5.23 2.46
CA TYR A 147 7.61 -6.35 3.42
C TYR A 147 6.47 -6.27 4.42
N PHE A 148 6.17 -5.07 4.94
CA PHE A 148 5.05 -4.81 5.84
C PHE A 148 3.71 -5.18 5.22
N THR A 149 3.48 -4.74 3.98
CA THR A 149 2.25 -5.05 3.23
C THR A 149 2.15 -6.55 2.90
N TRP A 150 3.27 -7.20 2.54
CA TRP A 150 3.30 -8.63 2.29
C TRP A 150 3.07 -9.47 3.56
N GLN A 151 3.64 -9.08 4.70
CA GLN A 151 3.41 -9.76 5.98
C GLN A 151 1.98 -9.56 6.48
N TYR A 152 1.38 -8.39 6.25
CA TYR A 152 -0.05 -8.17 6.47
C TYR A 152 -0.90 -9.13 5.63
N GLU A 153 -0.58 -9.26 4.34
CA GLU A 153 -1.22 -10.24 3.46
C GLU A 153 -1.05 -11.68 4.00
N GLN A 154 0.14 -12.05 4.47
CA GLN A 154 0.37 -13.37 5.08
C GLN A 154 -0.47 -13.57 6.34
N ALA A 155 -0.64 -12.56 7.18
CA ALA A 155 -1.52 -12.63 8.35
C ALA A 155 -2.99 -12.86 7.95
N LEU A 156 -3.48 -12.14 6.93
CA LEU A 156 -4.83 -12.35 6.39
C LEU A 156 -5.01 -13.79 5.88
N ARG A 157 -4.02 -14.31 5.15
CA ARG A 157 -4.09 -15.64 4.52
C ARG A 157 -3.95 -16.77 5.53
N ASN A 158 -2.95 -16.69 6.41
CA ASN A 158 -2.56 -17.78 7.30
C ASN A 158 -3.33 -17.76 8.62
N GLU A 159 -3.72 -16.59 9.12
CA GLU A 159 -4.47 -16.48 10.38
C GLU A 159 -5.99 -16.39 10.15
N CYS A 160 -6.42 -15.77 9.05
CA CYS A 160 -7.83 -15.49 8.75
C CYS A 160 -8.39 -16.24 7.52
N GLY A 161 -7.60 -17.14 6.92
CA GLY A 161 -8.07 -18.03 5.85
C GLY A 161 -8.33 -17.33 4.51
N TYR A 162 -7.88 -16.09 4.33
CA TYR A 162 -8.01 -15.37 3.07
C TYR A 162 -7.31 -16.14 1.94
N LYS A 163 -7.98 -16.30 0.80
CA LYS A 163 -7.46 -17.05 -0.35
C LYS A 163 -6.96 -16.16 -1.49
N GLY A 164 -7.35 -14.89 -1.50
CA GLY A 164 -6.85 -13.89 -2.45
C GLY A 164 -5.51 -13.27 -2.02
N TYR A 165 -5.02 -12.34 -2.82
CA TYR A 165 -3.75 -11.63 -2.59
C TYR A 165 -4.01 -10.15 -2.41
N GLN A 166 -3.02 -9.41 -1.91
CA GLN A 166 -3.18 -8.00 -1.58
C GLN A 166 -3.67 -7.19 -2.80
N PRO A 167 -4.86 -6.54 -2.74
CA PRO A 167 -5.29 -5.62 -3.78
C PRO A 167 -4.59 -4.27 -3.63
N TYR A 168 -4.61 -3.49 -4.71
CA TYR A 168 -4.06 -2.13 -4.71
C TYR A 168 -5.10 -1.09 -5.17
N TRP A 169 -4.87 0.15 -4.78
CA TRP A 169 -5.69 1.31 -5.15
C TRP A 169 -4.99 2.14 -6.23
N ASN A 170 -5.52 2.11 -7.46
CA ASN A 170 -5.01 2.97 -8.52
C ASN A 170 -5.51 4.42 -8.38
N TRP A 171 -4.65 5.31 -7.89
CA TRP A 171 -4.97 6.72 -7.67
C TRP A 171 -5.30 7.50 -8.95
N ALA A 172 -4.74 7.11 -10.10
CA ALA A 172 -5.05 7.76 -11.37
C ALA A 172 -6.53 7.62 -11.72
N LYS A 173 -7.13 6.44 -11.44
CA LYS A 173 -8.55 6.20 -11.67
C LYS A 173 -9.43 7.03 -10.73
N THR A 174 -9.07 7.16 -9.45
CA THR A 174 -9.83 7.95 -8.49
C THR A 174 -9.63 9.46 -8.66
N ALA A 175 -8.50 9.90 -9.19
CA ALA A 175 -8.30 11.30 -9.59
C ALA A 175 -9.30 11.73 -10.68
N VAL A 176 -9.70 10.81 -11.57
CA VAL A 176 -10.70 11.06 -12.62
C VAL A 176 -12.12 10.89 -12.08
N SER A 177 -12.40 9.76 -11.43
CA SER A 177 -13.77 9.39 -11.01
C SER A 177 -14.27 10.12 -9.76
N GLY A 178 -13.38 10.60 -8.91
CA GLY A 178 -13.68 11.07 -7.55
C GLY A 178 -13.67 9.93 -6.53
N LEU A 179 -13.24 10.22 -5.31
CA LEU A 179 -13.07 9.23 -4.24
C LEU A 179 -14.40 8.64 -3.78
N ASP A 180 -15.43 9.47 -3.62
CA ASP A 180 -16.74 9.07 -3.11
C ASP A 180 -17.52 8.13 -4.05
N LYS A 181 -17.18 8.13 -5.33
CA LYS A 181 -17.76 7.26 -6.36
C LYS A 181 -16.94 6.02 -6.65
N ALA A 182 -15.71 5.94 -6.11
CA ALA A 182 -14.85 4.79 -6.34
C ALA A 182 -15.45 3.55 -5.62
N PRO A 183 -15.52 2.37 -6.26
CA PRO A 183 -16.05 1.16 -5.61
C PRO A 183 -15.32 0.74 -4.32
N MET A 184 -14.12 1.27 -4.10
CA MET A 184 -13.34 1.08 -2.88
C MET A 184 -13.80 1.96 -1.72
N LEU A 185 -14.49 3.07 -2.00
CA LEU A 185 -14.86 4.12 -1.05
C LEU A 185 -16.34 4.55 -1.14
N ASP A 186 -17.16 3.81 -1.89
CA ASP A 186 -18.59 4.09 -2.08
C ASP A 186 -19.46 3.80 -0.83
N GLY A 187 -18.87 3.22 0.22
CA GLY A 187 -19.56 2.89 1.47
C GLY A 187 -20.49 1.68 1.39
N SER A 188 -20.44 0.91 0.30
CA SER A 188 -21.16 -0.35 0.14
C SER A 188 -20.59 -1.46 1.02
N ALA A 189 -21.24 -2.63 1.02
CA ALA A 189 -20.74 -3.83 1.70
C ALA A 189 -19.44 -4.40 1.07
N TYR A 190 -19.04 -3.90 -0.10
CA TYR A 190 -17.89 -4.38 -0.86
C TYR A 190 -16.78 -3.33 -0.97
N SER A 191 -16.80 -2.31 -0.11
CA SER A 191 -15.83 -1.23 -0.08
C SER A 191 -14.95 -1.31 1.17
N MET A 192 -13.94 -0.45 1.28
CA MET A 192 -13.20 -0.20 2.52
C MET A 192 -13.95 0.74 3.45
N SER A 193 -15.27 0.58 3.52
CA SER A 193 -16.20 1.60 3.96
C SER A 193 -16.16 2.86 3.09
N GLY A 194 -16.88 3.92 3.47
CA GLY A 194 -16.96 5.14 2.68
C GLY A 194 -16.44 6.36 3.42
N ASN A 195 -17.03 7.51 3.09
CA ASN A 195 -16.74 8.77 3.74
C ASN A 195 -17.27 8.83 5.19
N GLY A 196 -16.75 9.77 5.97
CA GLY A 196 -17.25 10.11 7.29
C GLY A 196 -18.58 10.86 7.28
N GLU A 197 -19.17 10.97 8.46
CA GLU A 197 -20.24 11.93 8.72
C GLU A 197 -19.80 13.34 8.37
N LYS A 198 -20.68 14.11 7.73
CA LYS A 198 -20.33 15.46 7.27
C LYS A 198 -20.23 16.39 8.47
N ILE A 199 -19.09 17.05 8.62
CA ILE A 199 -18.90 18.15 9.57
C ILE A 199 -18.90 19.46 8.76
N ALA A 200 -19.90 20.31 9.01
CA ALA A 200 -20.03 21.58 8.31
C ALA A 200 -19.04 22.63 8.84
N GLY A 201 -18.61 23.56 7.97
CA GLY A 201 -17.78 24.69 8.38
C GLY A 201 -16.34 24.33 8.77
N GLN A 202 -15.83 23.17 8.34
CA GLN A 202 -14.43 22.81 8.53
C GLN A 202 -13.50 23.76 7.76
N GLY A 203 -12.37 24.11 8.37
CA GLY A 203 -11.30 24.86 7.72
C GLY A 203 -10.38 23.96 6.89
N ASN A 204 -9.40 24.57 6.22
CA ASN A 204 -8.35 23.83 5.54
C ASN A 204 -7.45 23.12 6.55
N VAL A 205 -7.08 21.87 6.29
CA VAL A 205 -6.03 21.17 7.04
C VAL A 205 -4.70 21.83 6.69
N VAL A 206 -3.90 22.09 7.71
CA VAL A 206 -2.59 22.73 7.57
C VAL A 206 -1.53 21.73 7.99
N ILE A 207 -0.71 21.29 7.04
CA ILE A 207 0.42 20.39 7.30
C ILE A 207 1.63 21.28 7.55
N ALA A 208 1.91 21.51 8.83
CA ALA A 208 3.08 22.26 9.30
C ALA A 208 4.26 21.31 9.57
N GLY A 209 5.49 21.83 9.61
CA GLY A 209 6.65 21.07 10.11
C GLY A 209 7.52 20.33 9.08
N ARG A 210 7.24 20.43 7.77
CA ARG A 210 8.09 19.87 6.70
C ARG A 210 8.98 20.91 5.98
N GLY A 211 9.25 22.04 6.64
CA GLY A 211 9.85 23.23 6.05
C GLY A 211 8.81 24.11 5.32
N GLU A 212 9.25 25.26 4.81
CA GLU A 212 8.44 26.13 3.95
C GLU A 212 8.48 25.63 2.50
N PRO A 213 7.36 25.65 1.74
CA PRO A 213 6.08 26.27 2.06
C PRO A 213 5.12 25.37 2.87
N ILE A 214 4.30 26.00 3.72
CA ILE A 214 3.16 25.32 4.39
C ILE A 214 2.18 24.75 3.34
N ILE A 215 1.79 23.48 3.50
CA ILE A 215 0.81 22.83 2.63
C ILE A 215 -0.58 22.90 3.26
N THR A 216 -1.54 23.47 2.51
CA THR A 216 -2.95 23.53 2.92
C THR A 216 -3.82 22.65 2.05
N ILE A 217 -4.66 21.82 2.67
CA ILE A 217 -5.61 20.93 2.00
C ILE A 217 -7.02 21.39 2.34
N PRO A 218 -7.89 21.67 1.35
CA PRO A 218 -9.28 22.03 1.63
C PRO A 218 -10.01 20.87 2.31
N PRO A 219 -11.01 21.18 3.16
CA PRO A 219 -11.82 20.15 3.79
C PRO A 219 -12.48 19.28 2.73
N GLY A 220 -12.60 17.99 3.02
CA GLY A 220 -13.32 17.05 2.20
C GLY A 220 -14.83 17.18 2.37
N THR A 221 -15.54 16.12 2.01
CA THR A 221 -17.01 16.06 2.11
C THR A 221 -17.51 15.28 3.34
N GLY A 222 -16.61 14.93 4.26
CA GLY A 222 -16.88 14.15 5.47
C GLY A 222 -16.45 14.90 6.74
N GLY A 223 -15.62 14.26 7.57
CA GLY A 223 -15.04 14.83 8.80
C GLY A 223 -15.19 13.93 10.03
N GLY A 224 -16.35 13.28 10.18
CA GLY A 224 -16.69 12.44 11.33
C GLY A 224 -16.45 10.95 11.11
N CYS A 225 -17.03 10.13 11.99
CA CYS A 225 -16.98 8.68 11.89
C CYS A 225 -17.49 8.19 10.53
N VAL A 226 -16.85 7.16 9.98
CA VAL A 226 -17.29 6.47 8.76
C VAL A 226 -18.74 6.01 8.87
N LYS A 227 -19.56 6.37 7.87
CA LYS A 227 -21.03 6.20 7.92
C LYS A 227 -21.51 4.77 7.66
N SER A 228 -20.86 4.08 6.74
CA SER A 228 -21.35 2.81 6.19
C SER A 228 -20.22 1.93 5.66
N GLY A 229 -20.55 0.67 5.38
CA GLY A 229 -19.62 -0.35 4.90
C GLY A 229 -19.03 -1.22 6.03
N PRO A 230 -18.13 -2.17 5.69
CA PRO A 230 -17.69 -3.23 6.58
C PRO A 230 -17.03 -2.75 7.88
N PHE A 231 -16.37 -1.59 7.83
CA PHE A 231 -15.57 -1.05 8.92
C PHE A 231 -16.25 0.09 9.69
N LYS A 232 -17.55 0.36 9.48
CA LYS A 232 -18.26 1.44 10.21
C LYS A 232 -18.17 1.33 11.75
N ASN A 233 -18.04 0.10 12.26
CA ASN A 233 -17.97 -0.19 13.69
C ASN A 233 -16.54 -0.49 14.17
N MET A 234 -15.53 -0.41 13.30
CA MET A 234 -14.15 -0.66 13.69
C MET A 234 -13.70 0.34 14.75
N LYS A 235 -12.77 -0.09 15.59
CA LYS A 235 -12.13 0.77 16.59
C LYS A 235 -10.69 1.02 16.17
N VAL A 236 -10.32 2.28 16.07
CA VAL A 236 -8.93 2.72 16.04
C VAL A 236 -8.48 2.80 17.50
N ASN A 237 -7.63 1.87 17.95
CA ASN A 237 -7.27 1.71 19.36
C ASN A 237 -6.01 2.50 19.77
N LEU A 238 -5.14 2.80 18.82
CA LEU A 238 -3.84 3.47 19.02
C LEU A 238 -3.88 4.91 18.49
N GLY A 239 -2.89 5.71 18.87
CA GLY A 239 -2.77 7.11 18.50
C GLY A 239 -3.79 8.03 19.17
N PRO A 240 -3.97 9.26 18.65
CA PRO A 240 -3.12 9.88 17.63
C PRO A 240 -1.70 10.17 18.14
N VAL A 241 -0.73 10.35 17.25
CA VAL A 241 0.65 10.76 17.55
C VAL A 241 0.94 12.13 16.97
N ALA A 242 0.58 12.34 15.71
CA ALA A 242 0.80 13.60 14.99
C ALA A 242 -0.35 13.85 14.00
N LEU A 243 -1.58 13.90 14.52
CA LEU A 243 -2.77 14.09 13.69
C LEU A 243 -2.91 15.56 13.28
N SER A 244 -2.69 15.86 11.99
CA SER A 244 -2.76 17.23 11.46
C SER A 244 -4.16 17.84 11.55
N THR A 245 -4.25 19.11 11.97
CA THR A 245 -5.52 19.83 12.16
C THR A 245 -5.64 21.09 11.29
N THR A 246 -6.76 21.82 11.43
CA THR A 246 -7.09 22.99 10.61
C THR A 246 -6.43 24.30 11.05
N ASN A 247 -5.83 24.35 12.24
CA ASN A 247 -5.12 25.52 12.76
C ASN A 247 -3.59 25.37 12.66
N GLY A 248 -3.09 24.33 12.00
CA GLY A 248 -1.66 24.03 11.89
C GLY A 248 -1.04 23.36 13.10
N THR A 249 -1.85 22.97 14.09
CA THR A 249 -1.40 22.14 15.22
C THR A 249 -1.61 20.66 14.94
N GLU A 250 -0.96 19.81 15.73
CA GLU A 250 -1.14 18.37 15.71
C GLU A 250 -1.80 17.91 17.01
N ILE A 251 -2.68 16.90 16.93
CA ILE A 251 -3.23 16.23 18.10
C ILE A 251 -2.38 14.99 18.38
N ALA A 252 -1.94 14.86 19.63
CA ALA A 252 -1.17 13.73 20.12
C ALA A 252 -1.80 13.18 21.42
N ASN A 253 -1.73 11.87 21.61
CA ASN A 253 -2.05 11.18 22.84
C ASN A 253 -0.79 10.49 23.39
N GLY A 254 0.10 11.29 23.98
CA GLY A 254 1.40 10.81 24.43
C GLY A 254 2.24 10.26 23.26
N ASP A 255 2.71 9.03 23.42
CA ASP A 255 3.43 8.27 22.38
C ASP A 255 2.49 7.54 21.39
N GLY A 256 1.16 7.64 21.58
CA GLY A 256 0.16 6.94 20.79
C GLY A 256 0.06 5.42 21.05
N LEU A 257 0.79 4.87 22.02
CA LEU A 257 0.80 3.42 22.31
C LEU A 257 -0.23 3.02 23.38
N SER A 258 -0.79 3.99 24.10
CA SER A 258 -1.84 3.79 25.10
C SER A 258 -3.21 3.49 24.47
N TYR A 259 -4.08 2.81 25.23
CA TYR A 259 -5.42 2.44 24.75
C TYR A 259 -6.32 3.68 24.60
N ASN A 260 -6.70 3.99 23.36
CA ASN A 260 -7.54 5.15 23.00
C ASN A 260 -8.57 4.78 21.92
N PRO A 261 -9.57 3.94 22.24
CA PRO A 261 -10.53 3.43 21.27
C PRO A 261 -11.48 4.52 20.77
N ARG A 262 -11.48 4.74 19.46
CA ARG A 262 -12.40 5.67 18.76
C ARG A 262 -12.82 5.13 17.41
N CYS A 263 -13.79 5.75 16.77
CA CYS A 263 -14.22 5.34 15.43
C CYS A 263 -13.15 5.71 14.40
N LEU A 264 -13.09 4.96 13.29
CA LEU A 264 -12.41 5.42 12.08
C LEU A 264 -13.17 6.66 11.55
N THR A 265 -12.46 7.76 11.34
CA THR A 265 -13.04 8.95 10.69
C THR A 265 -12.42 9.14 9.30
N ARG A 266 -13.21 9.67 8.37
CA ARG A 266 -12.72 10.05 7.03
C ARG A 266 -13.29 11.38 6.60
N ASP A 267 -12.50 12.09 5.84
CA ASP A 267 -12.90 13.34 5.21
C ASP A 267 -12.36 13.34 3.78
N LEU A 268 -12.98 12.50 2.95
CA LEU A 268 -12.50 12.22 1.61
C LEU A 268 -12.36 13.53 0.82
N THR A 269 -11.14 13.79 0.34
CA THR A 269 -10.78 15.01 -0.37
C THR A 269 -10.14 14.69 -1.71
N ASP A 270 -10.93 14.85 -2.77
CA ASP A 270 -10.49 14.74 -4.17
C ASP A 270 -9.30 15.65 -4.47
N TYR A 271 -9.17 16.77 -3.76
CA TYR A 271 -8.10 17.75 -3.98
C TYR A 271 -6.73 17.11 -3.85
N SER A 272 -6.48 16.38 -2.75
CA SER A 272 -5.17 15.78 -2.49
C SER A 272 -4.81 14.74 -3.57
N ASN A 273 -5.78 13.89 -3.93
CA ASN A 273 -5.59 12.88 -4.97
C ASN A 273 -5.33 13.54 -6.34
N LYS A 274 -6.15 14.54 -6.73
CA LYS A 274 -6.01 15.23 -8.02
C LYS A 274 -4.74 16.07 -8.11
N LYS A 275 -4.27 16.64 -7.00
CA LYS A 275 -3.07 17.48 -6.98
C LYS A 275 -1.78 16.66 -7.03
N TRP A 276 -1.69 15.59 -6.25
CA TRP A 276 -0.41 14.89 -6.04
C TRP A 276 -0.39 13.41 -6.44
N ALA A 277 -1.54 12.77 -6.63
CA ALA A 277 -1.63 11.34 -6.94
C ALA A 277 -2.46 11.05 -8.22
N ASN A 278 -2.29 11.87 -9.26
CA ASN A 278 -2.95 11.69 -10.55
C ASN A 278 -2.04 10.94 -11.56
N ALA A 279 -2.52 10.68 -12.78
CA ALA A 279 -1.76 9.97 -13.80
C ALA A 279 -0.44 10.66 -14.18
N ALA A 280 -0.43 11.99 -14.33
CA ALA A 280 0.76 12.76 -14.67
C ALA A 280 1.84 12.66 -13.57
N ALA A 281 1.45 12.70 -12.30
CA ALA A 281 2.38 12.54 -11.17
C ALA A 281 3.01 11.15 -11.14
N ILE A 282 2.23 10.09 -11.42
CA ILE A 282 2.77 8.72 -11.45
C ILE A 282 3.67 8.52 -12.67
N ALA A 283 3.30 9.07 -13.83
CA ALA A 283 4.11 9.00 -15.05
C ALA A 283 5.44 9.75 -14.86
N ASP A 284 5.44 10.93 -14.22
CA ASP A 284 6.65 11.67 -13.90
C ASP A 284 7.60 10.88 -12.97
N LEU A 285 7.06 10.19 -11.97
CA LEU A 285 7.85 9.30 -11.11
C LEU A 285 8.52 8.18 -11.90
N ILE A 286 7.76 7.45 -12.72
CA ILE A 286 8.27 6.26 -13.41
C ILE A 286 9.23 6.64 -14.55
N ILE A 287 8.87 7.65 -15.35
CA ILE A 287 9.61 8.02 -16.57
C ILE A 287 10.79 8.92 -16.23
N ASN A 288 10.59 10.00 -15.48
CA ASN A 288 11.58 11.08 -15.38
C ASN A 288 12.58 10.89 -14.24
N LYS A 289 12.24 10.16 -13.16
CA LYS A 289 13.16 9.93 -12.04
C LYS A 289 14.04 8.74 -12.36
N LYS A 290 15.33 8.97 -12.57
CA LYS A 290 16.23 7.94 -13.13
C LYS A 290 17.00 7.16 -12.06
N ASP A 291 17.25 7.79 -10.91
CA ASP A 291 17.87 7.18 -9.74
C ASP A 291 16.87 7.02 -8.58
N ILE A 292 17.19 6.09 -7.67
CA ILE A 292 16.33 5.71 -6.55
C ILE A 292 16.09 6.87 -5.58
N TRP A 293 17.07 7.75 -5.36
CA TRP A 293 16.92 8.88 -4.43
C TRP A 293 15.88 9.87 -4.94
N GLN A 294 15.96 10.27 -6.21
CA GLN A 294 14.95 11.13 -6.82
C GLN A 294 13.57 10.47 -6.82
N PHE A 295 13.51 9.17 -7.13
CA PHE A 295 12.27 8.41 -7.17
C PHE A 295 11.57 8.40 -5.80
N GLU A 296 12.27 7.98 -4.74
CA GLU A 296 11.67 7.87 -3.40
C GLU A 296 11.38 9.24 -2.76
N MET A 297 12.23 10.25 -2.99
CA MET A 297 12.03 11.59 -2.43
C MET A 297 10.84 12.30 -3.06
N VAL A 298 10.67 12.21 -4.39
CA VAL A 298 9.49 12.78 -5.05
C VAL A 298 8.23 11.98 -4.74
N MET A 299 8.33 10.66 -4.59
CA MET A 299 7.19 9.82 -4.18
C MET A 299 6.65 10.24 -2.80
N GLN A 300 7.55 10.51 -1.85
CA GLN A 300 7.21 10.91 -0.47
C GLN A 300 6.88 12.40 -0.34
N GLY A 301 7.19 13.20 -1.35
CA GLY A 301 7.14 14.67 -1.32
C GLY A 301 8.46 15.24 -0.79
N VAL A 302 9.14 16.02 -1.62
CA VAL A 302 10.43 16.61 -1.26
C VAL A 302 10.21 17.68 -0.18
N PRO A 303 10.85 17.58 1.00
CA PRO A 303 10.73 18.61 2.03
C PRO A 303 11.08 19.99 1.51
N GLY A 304 10.33 21.01 1.93
CA GLY A 304 10.46 22.38 1.44
C GLY A 304 9.85 22.65 0.06
N THR A 305 9.02 21.74 -0.47
CA THR A 305 8.20 21.96 -1.67
C THR A 305 6.71 21.93 -1.32
N ASP A 306 5.85 22.41 -2.22
CA ASP A 306 4.39 22.34 -2.03
C ASP A 306 3.80 20.96 -2.41
N SER A 307 4.64 19.93 -2.48
CA SER A 307 4.30 18.59 -2.92
C SER A 307 4.36 17.57 -1.79
N LEU A 308 3.27 16.81 -1.63
CA LEU A 308 3.21 15.63 -0.75
C LEU A 308 3.60 14.34 -1.48
N GLY A 309 3.91 14.42 -2.78
CA GLY A 309 4.10 13.25 -3.64
C GLY A 309 2.86 12.35 -3.71
N VAL A 310 2.97 11.26 -4.47
CA VAL A 310 1.86 10.29 -4.59
C VAL A 310 1.58 9.57 -3.26
N HIS A 311 2.61 9.41 -2.40
CA HIS A 311 2.49 8.80 -1.08
C HIS A 311 1.65 9.66 -0.14
N GLY A 312 2.08 10.91 0.13
CA GLY A 312 1.31 11.81 0.98
C GLY A 312 -0.02 12.20 0.33
N GLY A 313 -0.05 12.38 -0.99
CA GLY A 313 -1.28 12.65 -1.74
C GLY A 313 -2.36 11.60 -1.54
N GLY A 314 -1.98 10.32 -1.55
CA GLY A 314 -2.87 9.19 -1.24
C GLY A 314 -3.36 9.21 0.20
N HIS A 315 -2.47 9.29 1.19
CA HIS A 315 -2.84 9.34 2.62
C HIS A 315 -3.79 10.50 2.94
N TYR A 316 -3.40 11.72 2.61
CA TYR A 316 -4.19 12.90 2.96
C TYR A 316 -5.51 13.02 2.20
N SER A 317 -5.68 12.28 1.10
CA SER A 317 -6.97 12.21 0.41
C SER A 317 -8.03 11.39 1.17
N MET A 318 -7.61 10.51 2.08
CA MET A 318 -8.50 9.78 3.00
C MET A 318 -9.10 10.74 4.04
N GLY A 319 -8.32 11.74 4.44
CA GLY A 319 -8.64 12.68 5.49
C GLY A 319 -8.83 11.98 6.85
N GLY A 320 -9.51 12.67 7.77
CA GLY A 320 -9.88 12.10 9.07
C GLY A 320 -8.70 11.57 9.91
N ASP A 321 -9.01 10.52 10.68
CA ASP A 321 -8.19 9.90 11.72
C ASP A 321 -8.30 8.38 11.58
N PRO A 322 -7.19 7.68 11.27
CA PRO A 322 -5.82 8.19 11.29
C PRO A 322 -5.25 8.62 9.92
N GLY A 323 -6.07 8.85 8.89
CA GLY A 323 -5.58 9.16 7.53
C GLY A 323 -4.69 10.41 7.42
N ARG A 324 -4.80 11.35 8.37
CA ARG A 324 -3.94 12.55 8.49
C ARG A 324 -2.83 12.41 9.55
N ASP A 325 -2.67 11.24 10.14
CA ASP A 325 -1.66 10.97 11.15
C ASP A 325 -0.54 10.13 10.53
N PHE A 326 0.64 10.73 10.43
CA PHE A 326 1.79 10.12 9.78
C PHE A 326 2.22 8.78 10.43
N PHE A 327 2.05 8.64 11.74
CA PHE A 327 2.46 7.47 12.50
C PHE A 327 1.39 6.39 12.53
N VAL A 328 0.12 6.80 12.56
CA VAL A 328 -1.02 5.92 12.85
C VAL A 328 -1.77 5.53 11.57
N SER A 329 -1.34 6.00 10.40
CA SER A 329 -2.02 5.76 9.11
C SER A 329 -2.40 4.30 8.79
N PRO A 330 -1.67 3.24 9.20
CA PRO A 330 -2.13 1.85 9.01
C PRO A 330 -3.40 1.49 9.79
N GLY A 331 -3.80 2.35 10.73
CA GLY A 331 -5.07 2.24 11.44
C GLY A 331 -6.28 2.49 10.52
N ASP A 332 -6.10 3.06 9.34
CA ASP A 332 -7.10 3.02 8.26
C ASP A 332 -6.81 1.78 7.37
N PRO A 333 -7.76 0.82 7.20
CA PRO A 333 -7.54 -0.37 6.37
C PRO A 333 -7.27 -0.07 4.90
N LEU A 334 -7.54 1.15 4.44
CA LEU A 334 -7.20 1.63 3.10
C LEU A 334 -5.68 1.79 2.88
N PHE A 335 -4.91 1.96 3.97
CA PHE A 335 -3.45 2.03 3.95
C PHE A 335 -2.83 0.91 3.11
N TYR A 336 -3.29 -0.33 3.29
CA TYR A 336 -2.70 -1.49 2.64
C TYR A 336 -2.98 -1.54 1.13
N LEU A 337 -4.06 -0.90 0.66
CA LEU A 337 -4.34 -0.75 -0.78
C LEU A 337 -3.55 0.41 -1.37
N HIS A 338 -3.39 1.50 -0.62
CA HIS A 338 -2.50 2.60 -0.97
C HIS A 338 -1.06 2.10 -1.12
N HIS A 339 -0.52 1.39 -0.13
CA HIS A 339 0.84 0.84 -0.20
C HIS A 339 0.99 -0.30 -1.20
N GLY A 340 -0.09 -1.02 -1.53
CA GLY A 340 -0.10 -1.91 -2.69
C GLY A 340 0.18 -1.18 -4.02
N MET A 341 -0.27 0.07 -4.16
CA MET A 341 0.00 0.90 -5.34
C MET A 341 1.36 1.60 -5.27
N ILE A 342 1.83 2.00 -4.08
CA ILE A 342 3.23 2.44 -3.88
C ILE A 342 4.19 1.37 -4.38
N ASP A 343 3.97 0.12 -3.95
CA ASP A 343 4.79 -1.01 -4.38
C ASP A 343 4.64 -1.30 -5.87
N LYS A 344 3.43 -1.20 -6.45
CA LYS A 344 3.23 -1.35 -7.90
C LYS A 344 4.04 -0.30 -8.69
N VAL A 345 4.02 0.96 -8.27
CA VAL A 345 4.74 2.05 -8.95
C VAL A 345 6.25 1.85 -8.85
N TRP A 346 6.76 1.45 -7.68
CA TRP A 346 8.17 1.09 -7.50
C TRP A 346 8.56 -0.13 -8.33
N TRP A 347 7.80 -1.21 -8.27
CA TRP A 347 8.00 -2.40 -9.09
C TRP A 347 8.04 -2.04 -10.58
N THR A 348 7.11 -1.24 -11.08
CA THR A 348 7.08 -0.81 -12.49
C THR A 348 8.36 -0.05 -12.84
N TRP A 349 8.81 0.87 -11.98
CA TRP A 349 10.06 1.59 -12.16
C TRP A 349 11.26 0.64 -12.18
N GLN A 350 11.31 -0.35 -11.29
CA GLN A 350 12.37 -1.37 -11.26
C GLN A 350 12.41 -2.19 -12.56
N GLN A 351 11.26 -2.60 -13.10
CA GLN A 351 11.18 -3.41 -14.32
C GLN A 351 11.71 -2.70 -15.58
N LEU A 352 11.86 -1.38 -15.58
CA LEU A 352 12.46 -0.65 -16.71
C LEU A 352 13.98 -0.88 -16.84
N ASP A 353 14.66 -1.24 -15.75
CA ASP A 353 16.09 -1.55 -15.72
C ASP A 353 16.45 -2.32 -14.44
N THR A 354 16.16 -3.62 -14.41
CA THR A 354 16.35 -4.46 -13.22
C THR A 354 17.82 -4.56 -12.79
N LYS A 355 18.75 -4.57 -13.74
CA LYS A 355 20.20 -4.63 -13.45
C LYS A 355 20.66 -3.46 -12.60
N THR A 356 20.20 -2.25 -12.92
CA THR A 356 20.57 -1.06 -12.15
C THR A 356 19.69 -0.88 -10.91
N ARG A 357 18.39 -1.17 -11.02
CA ARG A 357 17.37 -0.76 -10.02
C ARG A 357 17.01 -1.85 -9.00
N VAL A 358 17.45 -3.09 -9.24
CA VAL A 358 17.22 -4.25 -8.37
C VAL A 358 18.54 -4.90 -7.99
N GLU A 359 19.35 -5.32 -8.98
CA GLU A 359 20.55 -6.14 -8.75
C GLU A 359 21.76 -5.34 -8.23
N SER A 360 21.76 -4.02 -8.41
CA SER A 360 22.84 -3.13 -8.01
C SER A 360 22.46 -2.32 -6.77
N GLU A 361 23.17 -2.52 -5.66
CA GLU A 361 22.97 -1.75 -4.42
C GLU A 361 23.07 -0.24 -4.69
N LYS A 362 24.06 0.20 -5.48
CA LYS A 362 24.28 1.62 -5.78
C LYS A 362 23.13 2.27 -6.57
N GLY A 363 22.38 1.48 -7.33
CA GLY A 363 21.27 1.99 -8.15
C GLY A 363 19.90 1.73 -7.55
N GLY A 364 19.76 0.71 -6.70
CA GLY A 364 18.51 0.28 -6.07
C GLY A 364 18.30 0.76 -4.63
N VAL A 365 19.35 1.23 -3.94
CA VAL A 365 19.28 1.72 -2.55
C VAL A 365 19.97 3.07 -2.42
N SER A 366 19.33 4.02 -1.74
CA SER A 366 19.92 5.31 -1.36
C SER A 366 19.35 5.75 -0.02
N GLY A 367 20.07 6.58 0.72
CA GLY A 367 19.63 7.10 2.02
C GLY A 367 20.21 6.35 3.22
N THR A 368 19.69 6.70 4.39
CA THR A 368 20.19 6.24 5.71
C THR A 368 19.06 5.61 6.52
N GLY A 369 19.37 5.07 7.71
CA GLY A 369 18.41 4.37 8.57
C GLY A 369 17.51 5.28 9.44
N THR A 370 17.61 6.60 9.30
CA THR A 370 16.90 7.59 10.14
C THR A 370 16.25 8.64 9.27
N PHE A 371 15.05 9.08 9.64
CA PHE A 371 14.25 10.07 8.90
C PHE A 371 15.08 11.30 8.51
N LEU A 372 15.24 11.54 7.21
CA LEU A 372 16.05 12.64 6.66
C LEU A 372 17.49 12.69 7.21
N ASN A 373 18.05 11.53 7.59
CA ASN A 373 19.35 11.40 8.24
C ASN A 373 19.47 12.21 9.55
N ASN A 374 18.38 12.28 10.33
CA ASN A 374 18.35 12.99 11.61
C ASN A 374 17.84 12.09 12.77
N PRO A 375 18.68 11.77 13.77
CA PRO A 375 20.12 12.06 13.81
C PRO A 375 20.88 11.29 12.72
N PRO A 376 22.10 11.69 12.33
CA PRO A 376 22.85 10.97 11.30
C PRO A 376 23.03 9.49 11.61
N SER A 377 22.81 8.63 10.63
CA SER A 377 22.98 7.18 10.74
C SER A 377 23.75 6.60 9.54
N ALA A 378 24.05 5.30 9.60
CA ALA A 378 24.73 4.61 8.51
C ALA A 378 23.85 4.60 7.25
N ASN A 379 24.50 4.57 6.09
CA ASN A 379 23.80 4.33 4.83
C ASN A 379 23.11 2.97 4.86
N THR A 380 21.93 2.91 4.29
CA THR A 380 21.25 1.65 4.04
C THR A 380 22.01 0.89 2.95
N THR A 381 22.17 -0.41 3.15
CA THR A 381 22.86 -1.34 2.23
C THR A 381 22.00 -2.58 2.05
N PHE A 382 22.37 -3.46 1.13
CA PHE A 382 21.77 -4.79 0.96
C PHE A 382 21.85 -5.65 2.22
N ASP A 383 22.85 -5.42 3.07
CA ASP A 383 23.00 -6.10 4.37
C ASP A 383 22.13 -5.51 5.50
N THR A 384 21.54 -4.33 5.30
CA THR A 384 20.66 -3.73 6.31
C THR A 384 19.48 -4.64 6.59
N VAL A 385 19.27 -4.96 7.87
CA VAL A 385 18.22 -5.88 8.32
C VAL A 385 16.94 -5.11 8.65
N ILE A 386 15.82 -5.57 8.10
CA ILE A 386 14.47 -5.09 8.39
C ILE A 386 13.74 -6.11 9.27
N ASP A 387 13.08 -5.62 10.32
CA ASP A 387 12.17 -6.39 11.17
C ASP A 387 10.84 -5.66 11.38
N LEU A 388 9.79 -6.43 11.67
CA LEU A 388 8.45 -5.93 11.96
C LEU A 388 8.03 -6.20 13.41
N GLY A 389 9.01 -6.38 14.31
CA GLY A 389 8.79 -6.70 15.72
C GLY A 389 7.74 -7.80 15.96
N TYR A 390 6.65 -7.44 16.64
CA TYR A 390 5.55 -8.35 16.96
C TYR A 390 4.41 -8.35 15.92
N ALA A 391 4.45 -7.46 14.93
CA ALA A 391 3.49 -7.48 13.82
C ALA A 391 3.65 -8.76 13.00
N ALA A 392 4.89 -9.14 12.69
CA ALA A 392 5.21 -10.42 12.09
C ALA A 392 6.63 -10.87 12.43
N SER A 393 6.81 -12.19 12.54
CA SER A 393 8.11 -12.80 12.81
C SER A 393 8.98 -12.89 11.56
N GLY A 394 10.29 -12.79 11.76
CA GLY A 394 11.29 -12.94 10.72
C GLY A 394 11.86 -11.59 10.31
N SER A 395 13.17 -11.50 10.36
CA SER A 395 13.90 -10.37 9.80
C SER A 395 14.38 -10.73 8.39
N GLN A 396 14.49 -9.73 7.52
CA GLN A 396 14.96 -9.91 6.14
C GLN A 396 16.09 -8.91 5.87
N ARG A 397 17.07 -9.31 5.06
CA ARG A 397 18.05 -8.35 4.53
C ARG A 397 17.37 -7.52 3.45
N MET A 398 17.78 -6.26 3.28
CA MET A 398 17.31 -5.39 2.20
C MET A 398 17.40 -6.07 0.83
N GLU A 399 18.49 -6.78 0.56
CA GLU A 399 18.70 -7.55 -0.69
C GLU A 399 17.53 -8.48 -1.01
N ASP A 400 17.06 -9.23 -0.01
CA ASP A 400 15.99 -10.23 -0.15
C ASP A 400 14.62 -9.58 -0.43
N LEU A 401 14.51 -8.25 -0.28
CA LEU A 401 13.27 -7.50 -0.45
C LEU A 401 13.22 -6.70 -1.77
N MET A 402 14.31 -6.67 -2.53
CA MET A 402 14.42 -5.82 -3.73
C MET A 402 13.58 -6.32 -4.90
N SER A 403 13.35 -7.63 -5.00
CA SER A 403 12.59 -8.27 -6.08
C SER A 403 11.30 -8.92 -5.57
N THR A 404 10.18 -8.74 -6.29
CA THR A 404 8.88 -9.33 -5.91
C THR A 404 8.76 -10.83 -6.24
N THR A 405 9.78 -11.41 -6.87
CA THR A 405 9.84 -12.83 -7.28
C THR A 405 11.02 -13.58 -6.69
N GLU A 406 11.74 -12.97 -5.74
CA GLU A 406 12.85 -13.55 -5.00
C GLU A 406 12.65 -13.40 -3.48
N GLY A 407 13.58 -13.95 -2.69
CA GLY A 407 13.51 -13.90 -1.24
C GLY A 407 12.20 -14.50 -0.70
N PRO A 408 11.48 -13.83 0.20
CA PRO A 408 10.19 -14.29 0.69
C PRO A 408 9.05 -14.10 -0.31
N PHE A 409 9.27 -13.36 -1.40
CA PHE A 409 8.22 -12.92 -2.30
C PHE A 409 8.05 -13.85 -3.51
N CYS A 410 6.81 -13.91 -3.97
CA CYS A 410 6.49 -14.52 -5.25
C CYS A 410 5.17 -13.95 -5.80
N TYR A 411 5.20 -12.70 -6.24
CA TYR A 411 4.05 -12.03 -6.80
C TYR A 411 4.40 -11.03 -7.91
N ILE A 412 3.40 -10.75 -8.75
CA ILE A 412 3.43 -9.70 -9.77
C ILE A 412 2.17 -8.84 -9.70
N TYR A 413 2.18 -7.72 -10.43
CA TYR A 413 1.04 -6.82 -10.56
C TYR A 413 0.37 -6.95 -11.93
N VAL A 414 -0.96 -6.83 -11.94
CA VAL A 414 -1.78 -6.70 -13.16
C VAL A 414 -2.74 -5.54 -13.06
#